data_AF-A0A0S8IVI8-F1
#
_entry.id   AF-A0A0S8IVI8-F1
#
_cell.length_a   1.000
_cell.length_b   1.000
_cell.length_c   1.000
_cell.angle_alpha   90.00
_cell.angle_beta   90.00
_cell.angle_gamma   90.00
#
_symmetry.space_group_name_H-M   'P 1'
#
loop_
_entity.id
_entity.type
_entity.pdbx_description
1 polymer ?
#
loop_
_entity_poly.entity_id
_entity_poly.type
_entity_poly.pdbx_seq_one_letter_code
_entity_poly.pdbx_strand_id
1 'polypeptide(L)'
;MIESKSQPEEALFRSEDSKKQNTSFTERPNLTLRQGSAYLCRQSACHARSNETLRNHLELLRSFYNFVRPHRGLKFGKELRTPAMQAGLASRRLTFREVFTSGARMVLYVLKAIDFRTAENRIEAVRVAA
;
A
#
# COMPACT_ATOMS: atom_id res chain seq x y z
N MET A 1 0.92 23.76 30.01
CA MET A 1 -0.05 23.49 28.93
C MET A 1 0.73 22.93 27.75
N ILE A 2 0.68 21.62 27.53
CA ILE A 2 1.26 21.01 26.33
C ILE A 2 0.11 21.01 25.32
N GLU A 3 0.13 21.98 24.43
CA GLU A 3 -0.86 22.11 23.36
C GLU A 3 -0.73 20.86 22.47
N SER A 4 -1.73 19.98 22.50
CA SER A 4 -1.76 18.82 21.61
C SER A 4 -1.93 19.37 20.19
N LYS A 5 -0.83 19.47 19.45
CA LYS A 5 -0.87 19.91 18.05
C LYS A 5 -1.90 19.08 17.31
N SER A 6 -2.78 19.76 16.57
CA SER A 6 -3.78 19.08 15.74
C SER A 6 -3.06 18.22 14.70
N GLN A 7 -3.61 17.04 14.35
CA GLN A 7 -3.05 16.13 13.33
C GLN A 7 -2.53 16.83 12.04
N PRO A 8 -3.22 17.84 11.46
CA PRO A 8 -2.71 18.52 10.27
C PRO A 8 -1.45 19.37 10.52
N GLU A 9 -1.29 19.97 11.70
CA GLU A 9 -0.10 20.76 12.02
C GLU A 9 1.14 19.88 12.22
N GLU A 10 0.97 18.71 12.83
CA GLU A 10 2.03 17.73 12.96
C GLU A 10 2.47 17.17 11.60
N ALA A 11 1.50 16.86 10.73
CA ALA A 11 1.78 16.42 9.36
C ALA A 11 2.52 17.50 8.55
N LEU A 12 2.12 18.77 8.70
CA LEU A 12 2.80 19.89 8.04
C LEU A 12 4.23 20.07 8.55
N PHE A 13 4.44 19.97 9.86
CA PHE A 13 5.77 20.03 10.47
C PHE A 13 6.72 18.94 9.96
N ARG A 14 6.18 17.73 9.71
CA ARG A 14 6.94 16.60 9.15
C ARG A 14 7.11 16.62 7.64
N SER A 15 6.40 17.50 6.94
CA SER A 15 6.43 17.50 5.47
C SER A 15 7.67 18.22 4.94
N GLU A 16 8.40 17.54 4.06
CA GLU A 16 9.57 18.12 3.38
C GLU A 16 9.15 19.08 2.25
N ASP A 17 8.00 18.81 1.61
CA ASP A 17 7.58 19.44 0.36
C ASP A 17 6.92 20.83 0.53
N SER A 18 6.28 21.14 1.66
CA SER A 18 5.54 22.40 1.84
C SER A 18 5.52 22.89 3.27
N LYS A 19 5.87 24.16 3.49
CA LYS A 19 5.80 24.82 4.81
C LYS A 19 4.42 25.43 5.12
N LYS A 20 3.51 25.42 4.14
CA LYS A 20 2.15 25.98 4.25
C LYS A 20 1.11 24.88 4.05
N GLN A 21 0.04 24.95 4.82
CA GLN A 21 -1.12 24.08 4.64
C GLN A 21 -1.69 24.28 3.23
N ASN A 22 -1.77 23.20 2.46
CA ASN A 22 -2.38 23.20 1.14
C ASN A 22 -3.28 21.97 1.00
N THR A 23 -4.33 22.09 0.18
CA THR A 23 -5.24 20.98 -0.13
C THR A 23 -4.78 20.20 -1.35
N SER A 24 -3.84 20.75 -2.11
CA SER A 24 -3.45 20.22 -3.41
C SER A 24 -2.87 18.80 -3.36
N PHE A 25 -2.24 18.41 -2.24
CA PHE A 25 -1.75 17.05 -2.02
C PHE A 25 -2.86 16.03 -1.81
N THR A 26 -4.04 16.46 -1.33
CA THR A 26 -5.22 15.61 -1.17
C THR A 26 -6.09 15.65 -2.43
N GLU A 27 -6.24 16.82 -3.06
CA GLU A 27 -7.09 16.98 -4.24
C GLU A 27 -6.55 16.27 -5.49
N ARG A 28 -5.23 16.28 -5.71
CA ARG A 28 -4.60 15.60 -6.87
C ARG A 28 -4.83 14.08 -6.88
N PRO A 29 -4.55 13.32 -5.80
CA PRO A 29 -4.86 11.89 -5.79
C PRO A 29 -6.37 11.65 -5.85
N ASN A 30 -7.21 12.48 -5.24
CA ASN A 30 -8.66 12.36 -5.35
C ASN A 30 -9.14 12.50 -6.80
N LEU A 31 -8.63 13.49 -7.54
CA LEU A 31 -8.93 13.66 -8.97
C LEU A 31 -8.45 12.44 -9.77
N THR A 32 -7.26 11.94 -9.47
CA THR A 32 -6.71 10.74 -10.14
C THR A 32 -7.60 9.51 -9.91
N LEU A 33 -8.10 9.32 -8.68
CA LEU A 33 -9.03 8.24 -8.36
C LEU A 33 -10.36 8.39 -9.11
N ARG A 34 -10.90 9.61 -9.18
CA ARG A 34 -12.13 9.89 -9.95
C ARG A 34 -11.95 9.63 -11.43
N GLN A 35 -10.80 9.99 -12.01
CA GLN A 35 -10.50 9.75 -13.42
C GLN A 35 -10.23 8.27 -13.73
N GLY A 36 -9.74 7.51 -12.75
CA GLY A 36 -9.44 6.08 -12.92
C GLY A 36 -10.61 5.15 -12.59
N SER A 37 -11.72 5.65 -12.07
CA SER A 37 -12.89 4.84 -11.71
C SER A 37 -14.17 5.37 -12.36
N ALA A 38 -14.78 4.55 -13.22
CA ALA A 38 -16.06 4.89 -13.85
C ALA A 38 -17.19 5.08 -12.83
N TYR A 39 -17.10 4.50 -11.63
CA TYR A 39 -18.08 4.67 -10.56
C TYR A 39 -18.10 6.08 -9.97
N LEU A 40 -16.97 6.80 -10.05
CA LEU A 40 -16.82 8.15 -9.48
C LEU A 40 -16.91 9.25 -10.54
N CYS A 41 -17.13 8.89 -11.80
CA CYS A 41 -17.36 9.84 -12.87
C CYS A 41 -18.75 10.48 -12.74
N ARG A 42 -18.82 11.80 -12.97
CA ARG A 42 -20.09 12.53 -13.02
C ARG A 42 -20.96 11.99 -14.14
N GLN A 43 -22.25 11.78 -13.86
CA GLN A 43 -23.24 11.27 -14.84
C GLN A 43 -22.86 9.90 -15.44
N SER A 44 -22.11 9.08 -14.70
CA SER A 44 -21.81 7.72 -15.12
C SER A 44 -23.03 6.81 -14.96
N ALA A 45 -23.28 5.96 -15.94
CA ALA A 45 -24.23 4.84 -15.83
C ALA A 45 -23.67 3.67 -15.01
N CYS A 46 -22.38 3.70 -14.68
CA CYS A 46 -21.74 2.68 -13.86
C CYS A 46 -21.92 3.02 -12.38
N HIS A 47 -22.74 2.24 -11.68
CA HIS A 47 -22.93 2.36 -10.23
C HIS A 47 -22.35 1.14 -9.51
N ALA A 48 -21.75 1.37 -8.34
CA ALA A 48 -21.34 0.30 -7.46
C ALA A 48 -22.56 -0.31 -6.77
N ARG A 49 -22.61 -1.64 -6.68
CA ARG A 49 -23.73 -2.37 -6.05
C ARG A 49 -23.83 -2.16 -4.54
N SER A 50 -22.70 -1.89 -3.90
CA SER A 50 -22.60 -1.62 -2.46
C SER A 50 -21.45 -0.68 -2.17
N ASN A 51 -21.48 -0.04 -0.99
CA ASN A 51 -20.36 0.77 -0.50
C ASN A 51 -19.07 -0.06 -0.34
N GLU A 52 -19.20 -1.33 0.05
CA GLU A 52 -18.05 -2.22 0.19
C GLU A 52 -17.39 -2.52 -1.16
N THR A 53 -18.19 -2.79 -2.21
CA THR A 53 -17.67 -2.99 -3.56
C THR A 53 -16.93 -1.76 -4.07
N LEU A 54 -17.49 -0.56 -3.84
CA LEU A 54 -16.83 0.70 -4.19
C LEU A 54 -15.51 0.85 -3.42
N ARG A 55 -15.52 0.62 -2.11
CA ARG A 55 -14.33 0.71 -1.26
C ARG A 55 -13.22 -0.23 -1.75
N ASN A 56 -13.54 -1.50 -2.00
CA ASN A 56 -12.58 -2.50 -2.47
C ASN A 56 -12.01 -2.13 -3.86
N HIS A 57 -12.85 -1.60 -4.75
CA HIS A 57 -12.40 -1.10 -6.05
C HIS A 57 -11.43 0.09 -5.90
N LEU A 58 -11.72 1.04 -5.00
CA LEU A 58 -10.85 2.20 -4.77
C LEU A 58 -9.52 1.80 -4.12
N GLU A 59 -9.52 0.85 -3.17
CA GLU A 59 -8.29 0.32 -2.58
C GLU A 59 -7.40 -0.38 -3.62
N LEU A 60 -8.01 -1.14 -4.55
CA LEU A 60 -7.29 -1.72 -5.67
C LEU A 60 -6.68 -0.65 -6.58
N LEU A 61 -7.44 0.40 -6.90
CA LEU A 61 -6.98 1.51 -7.73
C LEU A 61 -5.84 2.29 -7.07
N ARG A 62 -5.95 2.52 -5.76
CA ARG A 62 -4.91 3.17 -4.95
C ARG A 62 -3.64 2.33 -4.88
N SER A 63 -3.78 1.02 -4.69
CA SER A 63 -2.67 0.07 -4.72
C SER A 63 -1.97 0.08 -6.08
N PHE A 64 -2.73 0.09 -7.16
CA PHE A 64 -2.19 0.21 -8.52
C PHE A 64 -1.40 1.49 -8.71
N TYR A 65 -1.98 2.64 -8.34
CA TYR A 65 -1.36 3.95 -8.51
C TYR A 65 -0.05 4.07 -7.70
N ASN A 66 -0.02 3.56 -6.47
CA ASN A 66 1.12 3.70 -5.57
C ASN A 66 2.25 2.72 -5.86
N PHE A 67 1.93 1.46 -6.17
CA PHE A 67 2.94 0.38 -6.23
C PHE A 67 3.28 -0.08 -7.65
N VAL A 68 2.31 0.02 -8.59
CA VAL A 68 2.43 -0.58 -9.93
C VAL A 68 2.60 0.46 -11.02
N ARG A 69 1.95 1.63 -10.94
CA ARG A 69 1.98 2.63 -12.00
C ARG A 69 3.20 3.54 -11.88
N PRO A 70 4.08 3.60 -12.90
CA PRO A 70 5.21 4.52 -12.90
C PRO A 70 4.71 5.96 -13.06
N HIS A 71 5.25 6.89 -12.27
CA HIS A 71 4.77 8.27 -12.24
C HIS A 71 5.72 9.19 -13.03
N ARG A 72 5.19 9.88 -14.05
CA ARG A 72 6.01 10.77 -14.91
C ARG A 72 6.65 11.92 -14.14
N GLY A 73 5.97 12.44 -13.11
CA GLY A 73 6.51 13.49 -12.24
C GLY A 73 7.57 13.02 -11.23
N LEU A 74 7.81 11.71 -11.11
CA LEU A 74 8.84 11.11 -10.24
C LEU A 74 9.94 10.46 -11.08
N LYS A 75 10.27 11.09 -12.22
CA LYS A 75 11.35 10.65 -13.10
C LYS A 75 12.67 11.21 -12.58
N PHE A 76 13.59 10.32 -12.22
CA PHE A 76 14.96 10.67 -11.83
C PHE A 76 15.93 10.10 -12.87
N GLY A 77 16.45 10.97 -13.73
CA GLY A 77 17.30 10.55 -14.85
C GLY A 77 16.57 9.60 -15.79
N LYS A 78 17.05 8.35 -15.89
CA LYS A 78 16.46 7.29 -16.72
C LYS A 78 15.40 6.47 -16.01
N GLU A 79 15.31 6.54 -14.68
CA GLU A 79 14.38 5.72 -13.90
C GLU A 79 13.05 6.44 -13.64
N LEU A 80 11.93 5.76 -13.89
CA LEU A 80 10.60 6.20 -13.46
C LEU A 80 10.25 5.49 -12.16
N ARG A 81 10.09 6.27 -11.09
CA ARG A 81 9.68 5.74 -9.78
C ARG A 81 8.17 5.73 -9.63
N THR A 82 7.69 4.88 -8.73
CA THR A 82 6.31 4.89 -8.25
C THR A 82 6.22 5.74 -6.97
N PRO A 83 5.04 6.23 -6.58
CA PRO A 83 4.86 6.96 -5.33
C PRO A 83 5.36 6.18 -4.10
N ALA A 84 5.11 4.87 -4.04
CA ALA A 84 5.61 4.03 -2.95
C ALA A 84 7.15 3.94 -2.90
N MET A 85 7.82 4.01 -4.05
CA MET A 85 9.28 4.07 -4.10
C MET A 85 9.81 5.40 -3.57
N GLN A 86 9.16 6.52 -3.92
CA GLN A 86 9.56 7.83 -3.42
C GLN A 86 9.37 7.95 -1.90
N ALA A 87 8.31 7.34 -1.37
CA ALA A 87 8.05 7.28 0.07
C ALA A 87 8.95 6.28 0.81
N GLY A 88 9.85 5.56 0.13
CA GLY A 88 10.71 4.54 0.74
C GLY A 88 9.98 3.26 1.18
N LEU A 89 8.72 3.08 0.78
CA LEU A 89 7.90 1.91 1.13
C LEU A 89 8.18 0.70 0.23
N ALA A 90 8.76 0.92 -0.95
CA ALA A 90 9.13 -0.13 -1.90
C ALA A 90 10.47 0.19 -2.57
N SER A 91 11.37 -0.79 -2.67
CA SER A 91 12.67 -0.58 -3.35
C SER A 91 12.56 -0.63 -4.87
N ARG A 92 11.51 -1.26 -5.40
CA ARG A 92 11.27 -1.41 -6.84
C ARG A 92 9.79 -1.31 -7.17
N ARG A 93 9.50 -1.13 -8.45
CA ARG A 93 8.14 -1.25 -8.99
C ARG A 93 7.61 -2.66 -8.73
N LEU A 94 6.42 -2.74 -8.13
CA LEU A 94 5.75 -4.00 -7.84
C LEU A 94 4.74 -4.35 -8.94
N THR A 95 4.44 -5.63 -9.05
CA THR A 95 3.31 -6.16 -9.81
C THR A 95 2.14 -6.45 -8.87
N PHE A 96 0.90 -6.51 -9.38
CA PHE A 96 -0.25 -6.90 -8.56
C PHE A 96 -0.05 -8.27 -7.91
N ARG A 97 0.56 -9.22 -8.64
CA ARG A 97 0.88 -10.53 -8.08
C ARG A 97 1.73 -10.38 -6.82
N GLU A 98 2.77 -9.55 -6.85
CA GLU A 98 3.62 -9.31 -5.67
C GLU A 98 2.83 -8.64 -4.55
N VAL A 99 2.06 -7.59 -4.85
CA VAL A 99 1.23 -6.89 -3.85
C VAL A 99 0.29 -7.88 -3.12
N PHE A 100 -0.41 -8.75 -3.84
CA PHE A 100 -1.35 -9.69 -3.24
C PHE A 100 -0.71 -10.97 -2.66
N THR A 101 0.44 -11.40 -3.19
CA THR A 101 1.14 -12.60 -2.68
C THR A 101 2.09 -12.31 -1.53
N SER A 102 2.37 -11.03 -1.22
CA SER A 102 3.27 -10.64 -0.13
C SER A 102 2.81 -11.18 1.23
N GLY A 103 1.51 -11.08 1.53
CA GLY A 103 0.94 -11.65 2.75
C GLY A 103 0.92 -13.18 2.74
N ALA A 104 0.53 -13.79 1.61
CA ALA A 104 0.50 -15.25 1.47
C ALA A 104 1.90 -15.88 1.59
N ARG A 105 2.95 -15.22 1.08
CA ARG A 105 4.34 -15.67 1.23
C ARG A 105 4.78 -15.65 2.68
N MET A 106 4.42 -14.61 3.43
CA MET A 106 4.74 -14.49 4.85
C MET A 106 4.01 -15.57 5.66
N VAL A 107 2.72 -15.79 5.39
CA VAL A 107 1.93 -16.86 6.02
C VAL A 107 2.49 -18.24 5.68
N LEU A 108 2.77 -18.53 4.40
CA LEU A 108 3.37 -19.80 3.98
C LEU A 108 4.76 -20.02 4.59
N TYR A 109 5.55 -18.95 4.74
CA TYR A 109 6.85 -19.01 5.39
C TYR A 109 6.71 -19.35 6.88
N VAL A 110 5.77 -18.71 7.57
CA VAL A 110 5.46 -19.00 8.99
C VAL A 110 4.96 -20.44 9.15
N LEU A 111 4.05 -20.90 8.30
CA LEU A 111 3.56 -22.28 8.34
C LEU A 111 4.70 -23.30 8.13
N LYS A 112 5.55 -23.09 7.12
CA LYS A 112 6.74 -23.93 6.91
C LYS A 112 7.70 -23.91 8.10
N ALA A 113 7.89 -22.77 8.74
CA ALA A 113 8.75 -22.66 9.91
C ALA A 113 8.17 -23.41 11.12
N ILE A 114 6.84 -23.40 11.30
CA ILE A 114 6.16 -24.17 12.35
C ILE A 114 6.26 -25.68 12.07
N ASP A 115 6.03 -26.11 10.83
CA ASP A 115 6.14 -27.51 10.42
C ASP A 115 7.57 -28.05 10.63
N PHE A 116 8.58 -27.25 10.26
CA PHE A 116 9.99 -27.59 10.46
C PHE A 116 10.34 -27.76 11.94
N ARG A 117 9.93 -26.81 12.80
CA ARG A 117 10.12 -26.92 14.26
C ARG A 117 9.42 -28.13 14.86
N THR A 118 8.23 -28.44 14.39
CA THR A 118 7.47 -29.60 14.85
C THR A 118 8.16 -30.91 14.46
N ALA A 119 8.78 -30.96 13.28
CA ALA A 119 9.57 -32.09 12.82
C ALA A 119 10.86 -32.27 13.65
N GLU A 120 11.58 -31.20 13.96
CA GLU A 120 12.77 -31.25 14.82
C GLU A 120 12.43 -31.78 16.23
N ASN A 121 11.38 -31.23 16.86
CA ASN A 121 10.93 -31.67 18.18
C ASN A 121 10.51 -33.15 18.19
N ARG A 122 9.93 -33.66 17.11
CA ARG A 122 9.58 -35.09 16.98
C ARG A 122 10.82 -35.98 16.90
N ILE A 123 11.83 -35.57 16.15
CA ILE A 123 13.10 -36.32 16.04
C ILE A 123 13.80 -36.35 17.40
N GLU A 124 13.79 -35.22 18.11
CA GLU A 124 14.40 -35.11 19.43
C GLU A 124 13.65 -35.95 20.48
N ALA A 125 12.32 -35.95 20.46
CA ALA A 125 11.51 -36.81 21.32
C ALA A 125 11.75 -38.32 21.08
N VAL A 126 11.92 -38.74 19.83
CA VAL A 126 12.25 -40.14 19.49
C VAL A 126 13.66 -40.52 19.97
N ARG A 127 14.62 -39.59 19.92
CA ARG A 127 15.99 -39.80 20.41
C ARG A 127 16.08 -39.89 21.93
N VAL A 128 15.23 -39.17 22.67
CA VAL A 128 15.19 -39.22 24.15
C VAL A 128 14.47 -40.48 24.64
N ALA A 129 13.56 -41.03 23.85
CA ALA A 129 12.81 -42.25 24.19
C ALA A 129 13.55 -43.56 23.84
N ALA A 130 14.69 -43.49 23.16
CA ALA A 130 15.55 -44.62 22.79
C ALA A 130 16.75 -44.72 23.74
#